data_AF-A0ABD0YXT3-F1
#
_entry.id   AF-A0ABD0YXT3-F1
#
_cell.length_a   1.000
_cell.length_b   1.000
_cell.length_c   1.000
_cell.angle_alpha   90.00
_cell.angle_beta   90.00
_cell.angle_gamma   90.00
#
_symmetry.space_group_name_H-M   'P 1'
#
loop_
_entity.id
_entity.type
_entity.pdbx_description
1 polymer ?
#
loop_
_entity_poly.entity_id
_entity_poly.type
_entity_poly.pdbx_seq_one_letter_code
_entity_poly.pdbx_strand_id
1 'polypeptide(L)'
;MASKHRNLFYDKQETGFDGNRYAQFAILLFVDFQESHFNTFGWDLTYFFHMSMSLSDMGSGQDCLIRAYRMSLLETFEKFDFAPENTPTVEDIEDELDRLLLFGFAIAAAFLPVVMDVDVGLAAEDVLDDSEASAAKRMAVYSNEKFTEVIKPMLEKCLKLGKL
;
A
#
# COMPACT_ATOMS: atom_id res chain seq x y z
N MET A 1 13.55 -7.46 9.37
CA MET A 1 12.44 -8.42 9.23
C MET A 1 11.18 -7.56 9.09
N ALA A 2 10.54 -7.55 7.93
CA ALA A 2 9.45 -6.62 7.63
C ALA A 2 8.13 -7.43 7.50
N SER A 3 7.07 -6.92 8.10
CA SER A 3 5.74 -7.55 8.19
C SER A 3 4.70 -6.63 7.56
N LYS A 4 3.82 -7.22 6.74
CA LYS A 4 2.76 -6.56 5.97
C LYS A 4 1.75 -5.90 6.91
N HIS A 5 1.47 -4.61 6.72
CA HIS A 5 0.51 -3.88 7.56
C HIS A 5 -0.42 -2.98 6.75
N ARG A 6 -1.72 -3.27 6.80
CA ARG A 6 -2.75 -2.29 6.45
C ARG A 6 -4.03 -2.61 7.20
N ASN A 7 -4.18 -1.98 8.35
CA ASN A 7 -5.42 -1.36 8.77
C ASN A 7 -5.00 -0.33 9.80
N LEU A 8 -5.05 0.93 9.39
CA LEU A 8 -4.59 2.05 10.19
C LEU A 8 -5.81 2.62 10.90
N PHE A 9 -5.90 2.44 12.21
CA PHE A 9 -6.87 3.18 13.01
C PHE A 9 -6.28 4.53 13.38
N TYR A 10 -7.07 5.58 13.08
CA TYR A 10 -6.77 6.96 13.44
C TYR A 10 -7.48 7.29 14.75
N ASP A 11 -6.70 7.53 15.81
CA ASP A 11 -7.23 8.17 17.03
C ASP A 11 -6.66 9.58 17.14
N LYS A 12 -7.56 10.56 17.19
CA LYS A 12 -7.23 11.98 17.30
C LYS A 12 -7.22 12.36 18.77
N GLN A 13 -6.04 12.38 19.37
CA GLN A 13 -5.88 12.85 20.74
C GLN A 13 -5.66 14.37 20.73
N GLU A 14 -6.63 15.14 21.23
CA GLU A 14 -6.49 16.59 21.47
C GLU A 14 -6.00 16.82 22.90
N THR A 15 -4.69 16.99 23.09
CA THR A 15 -4.15 17.40 24.40
C THR A 15 -3.92 18.91 24.42
N GLY A 16 -4.68 19.62 25.25
CA GLY A 16 -4.50 21.05 25.46
C GLY A 16 -3.40 21.34 26.49
N PHE A 17 -2.41 22.14 26.11
CA PHE A 17 -1.65 22.95 27.07
C PHE A 17 -1.13 24.23 26.38
N ASP A 18 -1.59 25.36 26.91
CA ASP A 18 -1.22 26.77 26.67
C ASP A 18 -0.60 27.22 25.34
N GLY A 19 -1.31 28.17 24.70
CA GLY A 19 -0.72 29.34 24.05
C GLY A 19 0.25 29.10 22.89
N ASN A 20 -0.32 29.02 21.68
CA ASN A 20 0.32 29.00 20.35
C ASN A 20 0.84 27.65 19.83
N ARG A 21 0.09 27.18 18.81
CA ARG A 21 0.28 26.02 17.91
C ARG A 21 -0.26 24.70 18.45
N TYR A 22 -1.44 24.33 17.96
CA TYR A 22 -1.94 22.96 18.00
C TYR A 22 -0.99 22.05 17.21
N ALA A 23 -0.09 21.35 17.90
CA ALA A 23 0.59 20.20 17.31
C ALA A 23 -0.41 19.03 17.36
N GLN A 24 -1.03 18.75 16.23
CA GLN A 24 -1.96 17.64 16.10
C GLN A 24 -1.14 16.35 15.99
N PHE A 25 -0.98 15.62 17.09
CA PHE A 25 -0.35 14.31 17.08
C PHE A 25 -1.44 13.25 16.83
N ALA A 26 -1.33 12.56 15.70
CA ALA A 26 -2.14 11.38 15.43
C ALA A 26 -1.38 10.14 15.90
N ILE A 27 -2.03 9.29 16.70
CA ILE A 27 -1.50 7.95 17.01
C ILE A 27 -1.94 7.03 15.88
N LEU A 28 -0.96 6.40 15.23
CA LEU A 28 -1.18 5.48 14.13
C LEU A 28 -0.96 4.04 14.63
N LEU A 29 -2.02 3.23 14.64
CA LEU A 29 -1.96 1.82 15.02
C LEU A 29 -2.13 0.94 13.79
N PHE A 30 -1.18 0.02 13.58
CA PHE A 30 -1.33 -1.07 12.61
C PHE A 30 -2.19 -2.17 13.23
N VAL A 31 -3.28 -2.53 12.55
CA VAL A 31 -4.11 -3.68 12.90
C VAL A 31 -4.28 -4.61 11.71
N ASP A 32 -5.02 -5.70 11.94
CA ASP A 32 -5.37 -6.73 10.96
C ASP A 32 -4.14 -7.42 10.34
N PHE A 33 -3.66 -8.42 11.07
CA PHE A 33 -2.47 -9.19 10.74
C PHE A 33 -2.79 -10.50 10.01
N GLN A 34 -4.00 -10.64 9.44
CA GLN A 34 -4.44 -11.91 8.84
C GLN A 34 -3.61 -12.33 7.60
N GLU A 35 -2.94 -11.37 6.95
CA GLU A 35 -2.08 -11.58 5.78
C GLU A 35 -0.57 -11.40 6.08
N SER A 36 -0.18 -11.34 7.36
CA SER A 36 1.22 -11.14 7.75
C SER A 36 2.06 -12.37 7.49
N HIS A 37 3.22 -12.17 6.85
CA HIS A 37 4.18 -13.22 6.54
C HIS A 37 5.60 -12.64 6.54
N PHE A 38 6.60 -13.50 6.68
CA PHE A 38 8.00 -13.08 6.64
C PHE A 38 8.48 -12.90 5.20
N ASN A 39 8.96 -11.69 4.89
CA ASN A 39 9.50 -11.38 3.57
C ASN A 39 10.53 -10.24 3.61
N THR A 40 11.00 -9.83 2.44
CA THR A 40 11.78 -8.59 2.28
C THR A 40 10.90 -7.38 2.57
N PHE A 41 11.54 -6.26 2.95
CA PHE A 41 10.86 -4.98 3.20
C PHE A 41 10.07 -4.46 2.00
N GLY A 42 10.46 -4.86 0.78
CA GLY A 42 9.79 -4.46 -0.44
C GLY A 42 8.33 -4.86 -0.47
N TRP A 43 7.96 -6.02 0.08
CA TRP A 43 6.57 -6.49 0.07
C TRP A 43 5.64 -5.55 0.83
N ASP A 44 6.09 -5.07 1.99
CA ASP A 44 5.30 -4.17 2.81
C ASP A 44 5.15 -2.81 2.16
N LEU A 45 6.24 -2.29 1.59
CA LEU A 45 6.24 -1.01 0.88
C LEU A 45 5.40 -1.08 -0.40
N THR A 46 5.57 -2.11 -1.23
CA THR A 46 4.77 -2.34 -2.43
C THR A 46 3.29 -2.45 -2.06
N TYR A 47 2.95 -3.23 -1.02
CA TYR A 47 1.57 -3.33 -0.56
C TYR A 47 1.04 -1.97 -0.11
N PHE A 48 1.78 -1.25 0.74
CA PHE A 48 1.39 0.06 1.23
C PHE A 48 1.14 1.04 0.08
N PHE A 49 2.10 1.20 -0.82
CA PHE A 49 2.02 2.16 -1.93
C PHE A 49 0.85 1.87 -2.87
N HIS A 50 0.59 0.61 -3.22
CA HIS A 50 -0.44 0.31 -4.22
C HIS A 50 -1.87 0.31 -3.70
N MET A 51 -2.11 0.30 -2.38
CA MET A 51 -3.50 0.34 -1.89
C MET A 51 -3.78 1.27 -0.72
N SER A 52 -2.82 2.10 -0.31
CA SER A 52 -3.03 3.18 0.67
C SER A 52 -2.73 4.54 0.08
N MET A 53 -1.90 4.61 -0.97
CA MET A 53 -1.53 5.88 -1.57
C MET A 53 -2.56 6.27 -2.63
N SER A 54 -3.01 7.52 -2.58
CA SER A 54 -3.80 8.09 -3.66
C SER A 54 -2.91 8.34 -4.88
N LEU A 55 -3.49 8.34 -6.09
CA LEU A 55 -2.74 8.70 -7.30
C LEU A 55 -2.13 10.10 -7.22
N SER A 56 -2.78 11.04 -6.53
CA SER A 56 -2.27 12.39 -6.33
C SER A 56 -1.04 12.47 -5.42
N ASP A 57 -0.85 11.47 -4.57
CA ASP A 57 0.32 11.40 -3.67
C ASP A 57 1.47 10.58 -4.28
N MET A 58 1.23 9.87 -5.39
CA MET A 58 2.27 9.16 -6.13
C MET A 58 3.28 10.14 -6.73
N GLY A 59 4.57 9.84 -6.58
CA GLY A 59 5.68 10.75 -6.88
C GLY A 59 6.32 11.28 -5.60
N SER A 60 6.24 12.58 -5.33
CA SER A 60 6.92 13.21 -4.19
C SER A 60 6.52 12.63 -2.82
N GLY A 61 5.28 12.15 -2.69
CA GLY A 61 4.82 11.47 -1.48
C GLY A 61 5.52 10.12 -1.28
N GLN A 62 5.67 9.34 -2.35
CA GLN A 62 6.40 8.08 -2.34
C GLN A 62 7.88 8.28 -1.96
N ASP A 63 8.56 9.28 -2.53
CA ASP A 63 9.96 9.58 -2.19
C ASP A 63 10.13 9.96 -0.72
N CYS A 64 9.21 10.76 -0.19
CA CYS A 64 9.21 11.15 1.22
C CYS A 64 9.03 9.91 2.12
N LEU A 65 8.11 9.02 1.75
CA LEU A 65 7.84 7.79 2.48
C LEU A 65 9.00 6.80 2.42
N ILE A 66 9.66 6.65 1.27
CA ILE A 66 10.87 5.81 1.14
C ILE A 66 11.97 6.34 2.07
N ARG A 67 12.20 7.65 2.10
CA ARG A 67 13.20 8.27 2.98
C ARG A 67 12.85 8.08 4.45
N ALA A 68 11.59 8.32 4.83
CA ALA A 68 11.12 8.13 6.20
C ALA A 68 11.24 6.66 6.63
N TYR A 69 10.83 5.73 5.76
CA TYR A 69 10.98 4.29 5.99
C TYR A 69 12.43 3.90 6.20
N ARG A 70 13.33 4.37 5.32
CA ARG A 70 14.77 4.10 5.44
C ARG A 70 15.33 4.63 6.76
N MET A 71 14.95 5.83 7.19
CA MET A 71 15.38 6.37 8.48
C MET A 71 14.95 5.47 9.64
N SER A 72 13.68 5.08 9.69
CA SER A 72 13.18 4.17 10.74
C SER A 72 13.82 2.78 10.69
N LEU A 73 14.12 2.28 9.49
CA LEU A 73 14.81 1.00 9.31
C LEU A 73 16.25 1.07 9.83
N LEU A 74 16.97 2.17 9.56
CA LEU A 74 18.33 2.39 10.06
C LEU A 74 18.37 2.51 11.59
N GLU A 75 17.45 3.27 12.19
CA GLU A 75 17.31 3.34 13.65
C GLU A 75 17.03 1.97 14.28
N THR A 76 16.32 1.10 13.56
CA THR A 76 16.07 -0.27 14.01
C THR A 76 17.34 -1.11 13.92
N PHE A 77 18.09 -1.02 12.83
CA PHE A 77 19.35 -1.76 12.68
C PHE A 77 20.42 -1.34 13.68
N GLU A 78 20.52 -0.04 13.99
CA GLU A 78 21.43 0.46 15.02
C GLU A 78 21.16 -0.18 16.39
N LYS A 79 19.88 -0.35 16.76
CA LYS A 79 19.48 -1.00 18.03
C LYS A 79 19.85 -2.49 18.11
N PHE A 80 20.12 -3.13 16.98
CA PHE A 80 20.51 -4.54 16.89
C PHE A 80 21.98 -4.73 16.50
N ASP A 81 22.79 -3.67 16.57
CA ASP A 81 24.22 -3.69 16.22
C ASP A 81 24.50 -4.23 14.80
N PHE A 82 23.59 -3.98 13.86
CA PHE A 82 23.77 -4.36 12.47
C PHE A 82 24.83 -3.47 11.80
N ALA A 83 25.70 -4.08 11.00
CA ALA A 83 26.78 -3.36 10.34
C ALA A 83 26.22 -2.38 9.28
N PRO A 84 26.65 -1.10 9.26
CA PRO A 84 26.12 -0.08 8.34
C PRO A 84 26.21 -0.47 6.86
N GLU A 85 27.26 -1.19 6.47
CA GLU A 85 27.49 -1.70 5.12
C GLU A 85 26.43 -2.71 4.63
N ASN A 86 25.67 -3.31 5.56
CA ASN A 86 24.61 -4.26 5.25
C ASN A 86 23.21 -3.61 5.27
N THR A 87 23.14 -2.28 5.41
CA THR A 87 21.87 -1.56 5.46
C THR A 87 21.43 -1.11 4.07
N PRO A 88 20.14 -1.24 3.70
CA PRO A 88 19.65 -0.86 2.38
C PRO A 88 19.85 0.63 2.09
N THR A 89 20.32 0.94 0.89
CA THR A 89 20.32 2.28 0.31
C THR A 89 18.92 2.65 -0.20
N VAL A 90 18.74 3.90 -0.65
CA VAL A 90 17.49 4.29 -1.32
C VAL A 90 17.34 3.54 -2.65
N GLU A 91 18.45 3.38 -3.39
CA GLU A 91 18.50 2.62 -4.64
C GLU A 91 18.10 1.16 -4.44
N ASP A 92 18.60 0.50 -3.38
CA ASP A 92 18.20 -0.88 -3.04
C ASP A 92 16.69 -0.98 -2.77
N ILE A 93 16.09 0.06 -2.19
CA ILE A 93 14.64 0.10 -1.94
C ILE A 93 13.88 0.26 -3.27
N GLU A 94 14.32 1.16 -4.13
CA GLU A 94 13.71 1.41 -5.44
C GLU A 94 13.79 0.16 -6.35
N ASP A 95 14.94 -0.50 -6.38
CA ASP A 95 15.15 -1.76 -7.11
C ASP A 95 14.21 -2.86 -6.63
N GLU A 96 14.02 -2.97 -5.31
CA GLU A 96 13.12 -3.95 -4.73
C GLU A 96 11.64 -3.65 -5.07
N LEU A 97 11.25 -2.37 -5.08
CA LEU A 97 9.91 -1.96 -5.51
C LEU A 97 9.67 -2.27 -6.99
N ASP A 98 10.65 -2.01 -7.86
CA ASP A 98 10.55 -2.33 -9.28
C ASP A 98 10.55 -3.85 -9.53
N ARG A 99 11.30 -4.63 -8.73
CA ARG A 99 11.24 -6.10 -8.74
C ARG A 99 9.82 -6.58 -8.44
N LEU A 100 9.15 -5.95 -7.48
CA LEU A 100 7.80 -6.30 -7.02
C LEU A 100 6.67 -5.59 -7.78
N LEU A 101 6.96 -4.84 -8.84
CA LEU A 101 5.94 -4.10 -9.59
C LEU A 101 4.77 -4.97 -10.07
N LEU A 102 5.05 -6.17 -10.59
CA LEU A 102 3.99 -7.10 -11.04
C LEU A 102 3.11 -7.56 -9.87
N PHE A 103 3.71 -7.81 -8.71
CA PHE A 103 2.96 -8.13 -7.50
C PHE A 103 2.07 -6.95 -7.09
N GLY A 104 2.63 -5.73 -7.10
CA GLY A 104 1.89 -4.49 -6.87
C GLY A 104 0.69 -4.32 -7.81
N PHE A 105 0.87 -4.64 -9.09
CA PHE A 105 -0.22 -4.68 -10.07
C PHE A 105 -1.27 -5.75 -9.73
N ALA A 106 -0.84 -6.98 -9.44
CA ALA A 106 -1.75 -8.08 -9.16
C ALA A 106 -2.64 -7.79 -7.93
N ILE A 107 -2.07 -7.25 -6.84
CA ILE A 107 -2.85 -6.88 -5.66
C ILE A 107 -3.81 -5.73 -5.96
N ALA A 108 -3.37 -4.71 -6.70
CA ALA A 108 -4.19 -3.55 -7.01
C ALA A 108 -5.38 -3.97 -7.88
N ALA A 109 -5.13 -4.79 -8.92
CA ALA A 109 -6.15 -5.32 -9.80
C ALA A 109 -7.17 -6.19 -9.05
N ALA A 110 -6.73 -6.99 -8.08
CA ALA A 110 -7.61 -7.90 -7.33
C ALA A 110 -8.46 -7.18 -6.27
N PHE A 111 -7.89 -6.21 -5.54
CA PHE A 111 -8.53 -5.65 -4.34
C PHE A 111 -9.11 -4.25 -4.53
N LEU A 112 -8.54 -3.40 -5.38
CA LEU A 112 -9.08 -2.03 -5.57
C LEU A 112 -10.53 -2.00 -6.06
N PRO A 113 -11.03 -2.90 -6.94
CA PRO A 113 -12.44 -2.90 -7.32
C PRO A 113 -13.37 -3.06 -6.12
N VAL A 114 -12.99 -3.88 -5.14
CA VAL A 114 -13.75 -4.11 -3.90
C VAL A 114 -13.62 -2.91 -2.96
N VAL A 115 -12.41 -2.37 -2.79
CA VAL A 115 -12.16 -1.22 -1.89
C VAL A 115 -12.82 0.06 -2.41
N MET A 116 -12.91 0.22 -3.73
CA MET A 116 -13.53 1.37 -4.40
C MET A 116 -15.01 1.16 -4.68
N ASP A 117 -15.59 0.04 -4.27
CA ASP A 117 -17.01 -0.24 -4.47
C ASP A 117 -17.86 0.60 -3.51
N VAL A 118 -18.47 1.65 -4.07
CA VAL A 118 -19.42 2.52 -3.34
C VAL A 118 -20.86 2.26 -3.76
N ASP A 119 -21.08 1.76 -4.99
CA ASP A 119 -22.38 1.79 -5.65
C ASP A 119 -22.92 0.39 -6.01
N VAL A 120 -22.06 -0.61 -6.22
CA VAL A 120 -22.46 -1.94 -6.71
C VAL A 120 -22.88 -2.85 -5.55
N GLY A 121 -22.22 -2.74 -4.40
CA GLY A 121 -22.49 -3.58 -3.24
C GLY A 121 -22.09 -5.03 -3.48
N LEU A 122 -20.88 -5.23 -4.00
CA LEU A 122 -20.23 -6.51 -4.18
C LEU A 122 -19.89 -7.10 -2.82
N ALA A 123 -20.62 -8.14 -2.42
CA ALA A 123 -20.36 -8.88 -1.20
C ALA A 123 -19.32 -9.99 -1.42
N ALA A 124 -18.77 -10.54 -0.34
CA ALA A 124 -17.82 -11.65 -0.41
C ALA A 124 -18.44 -12.87 -1.14
N GLU A 125 -19.74 -13.10 -0.96
CA GLU A 125 -20.49 -14.16 -1.63
C GLU A 125 -20.53 -13.95 -3.15
N ASP A 126 -20.69 -12.70 -3.61
CA ASP A 126 -20.70 -12.37 -5.03
C ASP A 126 -19.34 -12.58 -5.71
N VAL A 127 -18.24 -12.62 -4.94
CA VAL A 127 -16.91 -12.94 -5.47
C VAL A 127 -16.77 -14.44 -5.76
N LEU A 128 -17.40 -15.28 -4.93
CA LEU A 128 -17.28 -16.73 -4.97
C LEU A 128 -18.40 -17.42 -5.76
N ASP A 129 -19.51 -16.71 -6.01
CA ASP A 129 -20.68 -17.24 -6.69
C ASP A 129 -20.61 -17.12 -8.23
N ASP A 130 -21.00 -18.18 -8.93
CA ASP A 130 -20.95 -18.27 -10.40
C ASP A 130 -22.27 -17.88 -11.08
N SER A 131 -23.24 -17.32 -10.35
CA SER A 131 -24.48 -16.84 -10.98
C SER A 131 -24.23 -15.67 -11.93
N GLU A 132 -25.12 -15.51 -12.91
CA GLU A 132 -25.11 -14.35 -13.81
C GLU A 132 -25.22 -13.02 -13.04
N ALA A 133 -25.96 -13.00 -11.94
CA ALA A 133 -26.12 -11.83 -11.09
C ALA A 133 -24.80 -11.41 -10.43
N SER A 134 -24.08 -12.37 -9.84
CA SER A 134 -22.77 -12.11 -9.23
C SER A 134 -21.70 -11.79 -10.27
N ALA A 135 -21.73 -12.43 -11.44
CA ALA A 135 -20.89 -12.07 -12.58
C ALA A 135 -21.13 -10.61 -13.04
N ALA A 136 -22.39 -10.18 -13.14
CA ALA A 136 -22.73 -8.81 -13.50
C ALA A 136 -22.19 -7.78 -12.48
N LYS A 137 -22.29 -8.08 -11.18
CA LYS A 137 -21.70 -7.22 -10.14
C LYS A 137 -20.18 -7.15 -10.22
N ARG A 138 -19.49 -8.29 -10.41
CA ARG A 138 -18.04 -8.31 -10.62
C ARG A 138 -17.67 -7.42 -11.81
N MET A 139 -18.33 -7.60 -12.95
CA MET A 139 -18.08 -6.76 -14.13
C MET A 139 -18.34 -5.28 -13.88
N ALA A 140 -19.35 -4.94 -13.09
CA ALA A 140 -19.67 -3.55 -12.77
C ALA A 140 -18.56 -2.87 -11.95
N VAL A 141 -17.99 -3.53 -10.93
CA VAL A 141 -16.88 -2.93 -10.14
C VAL A 141 -15.61 -2.73 -10.98
N TYR A 142 -15.30 -3.64 -11.91
CA TYR A 142 -14.17 -3.49 -12.82
C TYR A 142 -14.39 -2.43 -13.90
N SER A 143 -15.63 -2.02 -14.14
CA SER A 143 -15.99 -0.96 -15.09
C SER A 143 -15.93 0.44 -14.46
N ASN A 144 -15.54 0.55 -13.19
CA ASN A 144 -15.38 1.82 -12.50
C ASN A 144 -14.26 2.66 -13.14
N GLU A 145 -14.56 3.90 -13.50
CA GLU A 145 -13.60 4.82 -14.12
C GLU A 145 -12.38 5.08 -13.22
N LYS A 146 -12.59 5.28 -11.92
CA LYS A 146 -11.50 5.52 -10.95
C LYS A 146 -10.56 4.32 -10.84
N PHE A 147 -11.11 3.10 -10.89
CA PHE A 147 -10.29 1.89 -10.92
C PHE A 147 -9.44 1.85 -12.19
N THR A 148 -10.04 2.15 -13.34
CA THR A 148 -9.36 2.16 -14.64
C THR A 148 -8.24 3.21 -14.68
N GLU A 149 -8.46 4.40 -14.12
CA GLU A 149 -7.45 5.47 -14.00
C GLU A 149 -6.21 5.03 -13.20
N VAL A 150 -6.39 4.22 -12.15
CA VAL A 150 -5.28 3.69 -11.34
C VAL A 150 -4.54 2.55 -12.06
N ILE A 151 -5.28 1.59 -12.60
CA ILE A 151 -4.69 0.35 -13.11
C ILE A 151 -4.02 0.54 -14.47
N LYS A 152 -4.57 1.40 -15.33
CA LYS A 152 -4.06 1.56 -16.69
C LYS A 152 -2.58 1.97 -16.75
N PRO A 153 -2.10 3.00 -16.02
CA PRO A 153 -0.68 3.36 -16.00
C PRO A 153 0.21 2.23 -15.46
N MET A 154 -0.28 1.47 -14.47
CA MET A 154 0.46 0.34 -13.90
C MET A 154 0.61 -0.81 -14.91
N LEU A 155 -0.47 -1.14 -15.62
CA LEU A 155 -0.47 -2.14 -16.69
C LEU A 155 0.52 -1.75 -17.80
N GLU A 156 0.45 -0.49 -18.25
CA GLU A 156 1.37 0.04 -19.26
C GLU A 156 2.84 -0.04 -18.80
N LYS A 157 3.13 0.30 -17.54
CA LYS A 157 4.47 0.15 -16.96
C LYS A 157 4.92 -1.30 -16.95
N CYS A 158 4.06 -2.25 -16.55
CA CYS A 158 4.40 -3.67 -16.52
C CYS A 158 4.69 -4.22 -17.93
N LEU A 159 3.85 -3.90 -18.92
CA LEU A 159 4.04 -4.32 -20.31
C LEU A 159 5.35 -3.76 -20.90
N LYS A 160 5.61 -2.47 -20.69
CA LYS A 160 6.84 -1.80 -21.17
C LYS A 160 8.11 -2.46 -20.61
N LEU A 161 8.05 -2.96 -19.38
CA LEU A 161 9.16 -3.63 -18.71
C LEU A 161 9.23 -5.15 -18.95
N GLY A 162 8.33 -5.71 -19.79
CA GLY A 162 8.27 -7.14 -20.07
C GLY A 162 7.92 -8.01 -18.87
N LYS A 163 7.14 -7.46 -17.92
CA LYS A 163 6.69 -8.15 -16.71
C LYS A 163 5.31 -8.79 -16.85
N LEU A 164 4.64 -8.62 -17.99
CA LEU A 164 3.31 -9.13 -18.35
C LEU A 164 3.32 -9.58 -19.82
#